data_AF-A0A9P5L802-F1
#
_entry.id   AF-A0A9P5L802-F1
#
_cell.length_a   1.000
_cell.length_b   1.000
_cell.length_c   1.000
_cell.angle_alpha   90.00
_cell.angle_beta   90.00
_cell.angle_gamma   90.00
#
_symmetry.space_group_name_H-M   'P 1'
#
loop_
_entity.id
_entity.type
_entity.pdbx_description
1 polymer ?
#
loop_
_entity_poly.entity_id
_entity_poly.type
_entity_poly.pdbx_seq_one_letter_code
_entity_poly.pdbx_strand_id
1 'polypeptide(L)'
;MPERARAAEALMADVSETCARIVAEVFAPAAENTEEQQQQLDAESAWKAKGGEAVLQEFVLGQAKKLEPPPVTSMKKLTLLGS
;
A
#
# COMPACT_ATOMS: atom_id res chain seq x y z
N MET A 1 31.22 14.36 -15.78
CA MET A 1 31.17 13.85 -14.39
C MET A 1 30.44 12.51 -14.33
N PRO A 2 30.95 11.46 -14.99
CA PRO A 2 30.27 10.16 -15.09
C PRO A 2 30.14 9.45 -13.73
N GLU A 3 31.15 9.57 -12.87
CA GLU A 3 31.14 9.00 -11.51
C GLU A 3 29.97 9.49 -10.65
N ARG A 4 29.64 10.80 -10.74
CA ARG A 4 28.50 11.37 -10.00
C ARG A 4 27.16 10.87 -10.53
N ALA A 5 27.06 10.66 -11.84
CA ALA A 5 25.85 10.14 -12.46
C ALA A 5 25.63 8.66 -12.11
N ARG A 6 26.70 7.85 -12.05
CA ARG A 6 26.64 6.47 -11.56
C ARG A 6 26.26 6.37 -10.08
N ALA A 7 26.82 7.26 -9.24
CA ALA A 7 26.46 7.32 -7.83
C ALA A 7 24.98 7.66 -7.61
N ALA A 8 24.45 8.62 -8.39
CA ALA A 8 23.03 8.97 -8.35
C ALA A 8 22.14 7.82 -8.85
N GLU A 9 22.58 7.08 -9.88
CA GLU A 9 21.88 5.91 -10.39
C GLU A 9 21.78 4.79 -9.35
N ALA A 10 22.89 4.46 -8.68
CA ALA A 10 22.90 3.46 -7.62
C ALA A 10 21.96 3.84 -6.47
N LEU A 11 22.03 5.10 -6.02
CA LEU A 11 21.17 5.59 -4.93
C LEU A 11 19.68 5.53 -5.30
N MET A 12 19.32 5.86 -6.53
CA MET A 12 17.93 5.79 -6.99
C MET A 12 17.43 4.35 -7.10
N ALA A 13 18.30 3.40 -7.50
CA ALA A 13 17.97 1.99 -7.49
C ALA A 13 17.65 1.51 -6.06
N ASP A 14 18.54 1.81 -5.10
CA ASP A 14 18.38 1.44 -3.69
C ASP A 14 17.08 1.99 -3.09
N VAL A 15 16.74 3.26 -3.38
CA VAL A 15 15.51 3.89 -2.91
C VAL A 15 14.28 3.18 -3.49
N SER A 16 14.26 2.92 -4.80
CA SER A 16 13.12 2.27 -5.45
C SER A 16 12.88 0.85 -4.94
N GLU A 17 13.94 0.09 -4.68
CA GLU A 17 13.86 -1.26 -4.12
C GLU A 17 13.37 -1.23 -2.67
N THR A 18 13.88 -0.29 -1.87
CA THR A 18 13.44 -0.11 -0.48
C THR A 18 11.97 0.27 -0.40
N CYS A 19 11.49 1.17 -1.26
CA CYS A 19 10.08 1.51 -1.36
C CYS A 19 9.21 0.30 -1.72
N ALA A 20 9.65 -0.52 -2.68
CA ALA A 20 8.92 -1.74 -3.05
C ALA A 20 8.79 -2.72 -1.88
N ARG A 21 9.86 -2.92 -1.09
CA ARG A 21 9.83 -3.79 0.10
C ARG A 21 8.91 -3.23 1.18
N ILE A 22 9.02 -1.95 1.51
CA ILE A 22 8.17 -1.30 2.53
C ILE A 22 6.69 -1.37 2.11
N VAL A 23 6.39 -1.13 0.83
CA VAL A 23 5.01 -1.24 0.34
C VAL A 23 4.51 -2.67 0.48
N ALA A 24 5.32 -3.67 0.15
CA ALA A 24 4.94 -5.07 0.36
C ALA A 24 4.73 -5.42 1.84
N GLU A 25 5.54 -4.90 2.76
CA GLU A 25 5.42 -5.15 4.21
C GLU A 25 4.20 -4.46 4.83
N VAL A 26 3.99 -3.18 4.51
CA VAL A 26 2.93 -2.35 5.11
C VAL A 26 1.56 -2.66 4.50
N PHE A 27 1.52 -2.97 3.20
CA PHE A 27 0.29 -3.20 2.46
C PHE A 27 0.05 -4.67 2.13
N ALA A 28 0.78 -5.60 2.77
CA ALA A 28 0.55 -7.04 2.61
C ALA A 28 -0.92 -7.38 2.91
N PRO A 29 -1.61 -8.13 2.04
CA PRO A 29 -2.87 -8.74 2.41
C PRO A 29 -2.57 -9.76 3.50
N ALA A 30 -2.82 -9.41 4.77
CA ALA A 30 -2.88 -10.39 5.86
C ALA A 30 -3.71 -11.59 5.36
N ALA A 31 -3.05 -12.74 5.22
CA ALA A 31 -3.58 -13.93 4.55
C ALA A 31 -4.76 -14.58 5.29
N GLU A 32 -5.24 -13.98 6.38
CA GLU A 32 -6.23 -14.57 7.30
C GLU A 32 -7.58 -13.83 7.31
N ASN A 33 -7.72 -12.64 6.70
CA ASN A 33 -8.93 -11.82 6.91
C ASN A 33 -9.99 -11.88 5.80
N THR A 34 -9.79 -12.69 4.76
CA THR A 34 -10.77 -12.77 3.66
C THR A 34 -12.07 -13.44 4.11
N GLU A 35 -12.02 -14.39 5.05
CA GLU A 35 -13.21 -15.09 5.55
C GLU A 35 -13.93 -14.31 6.67
N GLU A 36 -13.21 -13.61 7.55
CA GLU A 36 -13.81 -12.84 8.64
C GLU A 36 -14.47 -11.53 8.17
N GLN A 37 -13.89 -10.84 7.18
CA GLN A 37 -14.52 -9.64 6.61
C GLN A 37 -15.81 -9.95 5.83
N GLN A 38 -15.92 -11.14 5.23
CA GLN A 38 -17.14 -11.56 4.54
C GLN A 38 -18.25 -11.99 5.51
N GLN A 39 -17.93 -12.63 6.63
CA GLN A 39 -18.94 -12.99 7.63
C GLN A 39 -19.48 -11.78 8.41
N GLN A 40 -18.68 -10.74 8.62
CA GLN A 40 -19.13 -9.53 9.31
C GLN A 40 -20.06 -8.66 8.44
N LEU A 41 -19.89 -8.69 7.12
CA LEU A 41 -20.79 -8.01 6.16
C LEU A 41 -22.17 -8.67 6.07
N ASP A 42 -22.27 -9.99 6.22
CA ASP A 42 -23.55 -10.71 6.12
C ASP A 42 -24.40 -10.58 7.40
N ALA A 43 -23.77 -10.45 8.58
CA ALA A 43 -24.46 -10.28 9.85
C ALA A 43 -25.02 -8.84 10.09
N GLU A 44 -24.42 -7.81 9.47
CA GLU A 44 -24.85 -6.41 9.60
C GLU A 44 -25.98 -5.99 8.63
N SER A 45 -26.39 -6.87 7.73
CA SER A 45 -27.49 -6.60 6.79
C SER A 45 -28.85 -6.37 7.47
N ALA A 46 -28.97 -6.63 8.78
CA ALA A 46 -30.20 -6.46 9.56
C ALA A 46 -30.31 -5.16 10.38
N TRP A 47 -29.21 -4.45 10.66
CA TRP A 47 -29.25 -3.29 11.57
C TRP A 47 -28.44 -2.10 11.04
N LYS A 48 -29.14 -0.99 10.76
CA LYS A 48 -28.53 0.24 10.23
C LYS A 48 -28.59 1.34 11.28
N ALA A 49 -27.44 1.68 11.84
CA ALA A 49 -27.30 2.81 12.76
C ALA A 49 -27.82 4.10 12.10
N LYS A 50 -28.50 4.95 12.87
CA LYS A 50 -29.02 6.26 12.41
C LYS A 50 -28.45 7.38 13.28
N GLY A 51 -28.24 8.55 12.69
CA GLY A 51 -27.71 9.71 13.40
C GLY A 51 -26.21 9.58 13.71
N GLY A 52 -25.79 10.02 14.90
CA GLY A 52 -24.36 10.05 15.26
C GLY A 52 -23.67 8.69 15.28
N GLU A 53 -24.43 7.62 15.50
CA GLU A 53 -23.93 6.24 15.49
C GLU A 53 -23.55 5.75 14.08
N ALA A 54 -24.20 6.29 13.04
CA ALA A 54 -23.83 5.99 11.65
C ALA A 54 -22.42 6.50 11.30
N VAL A 55 -22.03 7.64 11.87
CA VAL A 55 -20.69 8.21 11.69
C VAL A 55 -19.64 7.33 12.37
N LEU A 56 -19.96 6.79 13.55
CA LEU A 56 -19.06 5.87 14.25
C LEU A 56 -18.91 4.56 13.47
N GLN A 57 -20.01 4.00 12.96
CA GLN A 57 -19.98 2.80 12.11
C GLN A 57 -19.13 3.04 10.85
N GLU A 58 -19.32 4.18 10.18
CA GLU A 58 -18.51 4.55 9.01
C GLU A 58 -17.02 4.76 9.35
N PHE A 59 -16.71 5.36 10.49
CA PHE A 59 -15.35 5.56 10.96
C PHE A 59 -14.65 4.22 11.27
N VAL A 60 -15.33 3.32 11.96
CA VAL A 60 -14.81 1.98 12.30
C VAL A 60 -14.57 1.16 11.02
N LEU A 61 -15.52 1.16 10.09
CA LEU A 61 -15.37 0.49 8.80
C LEU A 61 -14.28 1.15 7.93
N GLY A 62 -14.14 2.47 8.00
CA GLY A 62 -13.13 3.24 7.28
C GLY A 62 -11.70 2.96 7.77
N GLN A 63 -11.51 2.75 9.07
CA GLN A 63 -10.22 2.32 9.62
C GLN A 63 -9.83 0.89 9.18
N ALA A 64 -10.82 0.02 8.97
CA ALA A 64 -10.60 -1.34 8.52
C ALA A 64 -10.36 -1.46 7.00
N LYS A 65 -10.67 -0.42 6.21
CA LYS A 65 -10.35 -0.36 4.78
C LYS A 65 -8.84 -0.21 4.61
N LYS A 66 -8.17 -1.33 4.32
CA LYS A 66 -6.75 -1.33 3.93
C LYS A 66 -6.57 -0.38 2.74
N LEU A 67 -5.71 0.62 2.94
CA LEU A 67 -5.35 1.58 1.90
C LEU A 67 -4.74 0.83 0.71
N GLU A 68 -5.06 1.22 -0.52
CA GLU A 68 -4.45 0.64 -1.71
C GLU A 68 -2.94 0.96 -1.69
N PRO A 69 -2.06 -0.01 -2.01
CA PRO A 69 -0.62 0.24 -2.07
C PRO A 69 -0.32 1.34 -3.11
N PRO A 70 0.50 2.35 -2.76
CA PRO A 70 0.88 3.37 -3.72
C PRO A 70 1.72 2.75 -4.86
N PRO A 71 1.56 3.21 -6.11
CA PRO A 71 2.34 2.69 -7.23
C PRO A 71 3.82 3.09 -7.07
N VAL A 72 4.70 2.08 -6.99
CA VAL A 72 6.15 2.28 -7.00
C VAL A 72 6.65 2.17 -8.44
N THR A 73 7.08 3.27 -9.04
CA THR A 73 7.67 3.28 -10.38
C THR A 73 9.12 2.79 -10.32
N SER A 74 9.47 1.83 -11.17
CA SER A 74 10.84 1.31 -11.24
C SER A 74 11.75 2.25 -12.03
N MET A 75 13.01 2.32 -11.60
CA MET A 75 14.03 3.14 -12.25
C MET A 75 14.61 2.37 -13.45
N LYS A 76 14.59 2.98 -14.65
CA LYS A 76 15.19 2.40 -15.85
C LYS A 76 16.65 2.83 -15.95
N LYS A 77 17.57 1.86 -16.01
CA LYS A 77 19.02 2.07 -16.12
C LYS A 77 19.37 3.08 -17.22
N LEU A 78 20.20 4.06 -16.91
CA LEU A 78 20.64 5.07 -17.87
C LEU A 78 21.73 4.47 -18.76
N THR A 79 21.34 3.86 -19.88
CA THR A 79 22.26 3.21 -20.85
C THR A 79 23.28 4.16 -21.48
N LEU A 80 23.16 5.47 -21.26
CA LEU A 80 24.04 6.50 -21.81
C LEU A 80 25.46 6.49 -21.23
N LEU A 81 25.71 5.85 -20.09
CA LEU A 81 27.02 5.88 -19.43
C LEU A 81 27.93 4.68 -19.72
N GLY A 82 27.48 3.70 -20.52
CA GLY A 82 28.25 2.48 -20.81
C GLY A 82 28.48 1.60 -19.57
N SER A 83 28.54 0.29 -19.77
CA SER A 83 28.81 -0.70 -18.70
C SER A 83 30.14 -0.43 -18.01
#